data_AF-A0A9D1ZCE2-F1
#
_entry.id   AF-A0A9D1ZCE2-F1
#
_cell.length_a   1.000
_cell.length_b   1.000
_cell.length_c   1.000
_cell.angle_alpha   90.00
_cell.angle_beta   90.00
_cell.angle_gamma   90.00
#
_symmetry.space_group_name_H-M   'P 1'
#
loop_
_entity.id
_entity.type
_entity.pdbx_description
1 polymer ?
#
loop_
_entity_poly.entity_id
_entity_poly.type
_entity_poly.pdbx_seq_one_letter_code
_entity_poly.pdbx_strand_id
1 'polypeptide(L)'
;MLYIGNFSYNDDTDSKDNYCLMPIVVEAEDADGAMEKFAAHLHEVRKTSDLLDGAHEIYLDSLTELESVPTDPVICQWQKIVPAMDGLCSITSALPVADEDSDLANAYAWGDEDDEHEHVDDLEELDEDELAEQEPFLLFE
;
A
#
# COMPACT_ATOMS: atom_id res chain seq x y z
N MET A 1 -18.99 -2.34 3.53
CA MET A 1 -17.73 -3.06 3.86
C MET A 1 -16.70 -2.04 4.32
N LEU A 2 -15.68 -2.45 5.06
CA LEU A 2 -14.55 -1.59 5.41
C LEU A 2 -13.39 -1.89 4.46
N TYR A 3 -12.71 -0.85 4.01
CA TYR A 3 -11.55 -0.96 3.13
C TYR A 3 -10.37 -0.25 3.78
N ILE A 4 -9.20 -0.89 3.72
CA ILE A 4 -7.94 -0.35 4.21
C ILE A 4 -6.99 -0.30 3.00
N GLY A 5 -6.75 0.91 2.49
CA GLY A 5 -5.76 1.16 1.45
C GLY A 5 -4.44 1.51 2.10
N ASN A 6 -3.39 0.75 1.79
CA ASN A 6 -2.03 1.00 2.25
C ASN A 6 -1.31 1.79 1.16
N PHE A 7 -1.09 3.07 1.40
CA PHE A 7 -0.48 3.96 0.42
C PHE A 7 0.97 4.27 0.79
N SER A 8 1.78 4.55 -0.23
CA SER A 8 3.16 4.97 -0.06
C SER A 8 3.53 6.14 -0.98
N TYR A 9 4.53 6.92 -0.59
CA TYR A 9 5.13 7.96 -1.43
C TYR A 9 6.55 8.30 -0.99
N ASN A 10 7.37 8.79 -1.92
CA ASN A 10 8.65 9.43 -1.60
C ASN A 10 8.42 10.88 -1.23
N ASP A 11 8.95 11.34 -0.10
CA ASP A 11 8.90 12.75 0.27
C ASP A 11 10.05 13.51 -0.41
N ASP A 12 9.75 14.09 -1.58
CA ASP A 12 10.71 14.86 -2.38
C ASP A 12 11.16 16.17 -1.72
N THR A 13 10.54 16.56 -0.60
CA THR A 13 10.94 17.73 0.18
C THR A 13 11.89 17.38 1.32
N ASP A 14 12.05 16.08 1.64
CA ASP A 14 12.97 15.63 2.67
C ASP A 14 14.37 15.35 2.10
N SER A 15 15.35 16.07 2.65
CA SER A 15 16.78 15.88 2.36
C SER A 15 17.36 14.47 2.62
N LYS A 16 16.57 13.58 3.22
CA LYS A 16 16.93 12.20 3.53
C LYS A 16 16.23 11.16 2.66
N ASP A 17 15.50 11.60 1.63
CA ASP A 17 14.72 10.73 0.73
C ASP A 17 13.83 9.78 1.55
N ASN A 18 13.08 10.35 2.49
CA ASN A 18 12.25 9.55 3.38
C ASN A 18 11.08 8.92 2.60
N TYR A 19 10.88 7.63 2.84
CA TYR A 19 9.76 6.87 2.32
C TYR A 19 8.60 6.90 3.33
N CYS A 20 7.44 7.36 2.88
CA CYS A 20 6.26 7.55 3.71
C CYS A 20 5.26 6.40 3.50
N LEU A 21 4.68 5.92 4.59
CA LEU A 21 3.70 4.83 4.63
C LEU A 21 2.43 5.35 5.30
N MET A 22 1.31 5.21 4.62
CA MET A 22 0.07 5.87 4.96
C MET A 22 -1.13 4.94 4.75
N PRO A 23 -1.48 4.11 5.75
CA PRO A 23 -2.73 3.37 5.73
C PRO A 23 -3.93 4.29 5.92
N ILE A 24 -4.97 4.12 5.10
CA ILE A 24 -6.23 4.87 5.16
C ILE A 24 -7.38 3.87 5.22
N VAL A 25 -8.34 4.12 6.13
CA VAL A 25 -9.53 3.29 6.29
C VAL A 25 -10.78 4.04 5.84
N VAL A 26 -11.68 3.36 5.12
CA VAL A 26 -12.96 3.92 4.69
C VAL A 26 -14.06 2.85 4.67
N GLU A 27 -15.30 3.25 4.89
CA GLU A 27 -16.46 2.41 4.59
C GLU A 27 -16.94 2.68 3.16
N ALA A 28 -17.14 1.63 2.36
CA ALA A 28 -17.69 1.72 1.01
C ALA A 28 -18.58 0.51 0.67
N GLU A 29 -19.33 0.61 -0.42
CA GLU A 29 -20.16 -0.50 -0.93
C GLU A 29 -19.29 -1.55 -1.61
N ASP A 30 -18.32 -1.10 -2.42
CA ASP A 30 -17.38 -1.89 -3.21
C ASP A 30 -15.97 -1.25 -3.21
N ALA A 31 -15.00 -1.97 -3.79
CA ALA A 31 -13.62 -1.50 -3.92
C ALA A 31 -13.51 -0.20 -4.73
N ASP A 32 -14.24 -0.08 -5.84
CA ASP A 32 -14.25 1.14 -6.68
C ASP A 32 -14.70 2.37 -5.87
N GLY A 33 -15.77 2.24 -5.10
CA GLY A 33 -16.26 3.30 -4.22
C GLY A 33 -15.30 3.63 -3.07
N ALA A 34 -14.47 2.68 -2.62
CA ALA A 34 -13.40 2.95 -1.67
C ALA A 34 -12.28 3.76 -2.32
N MET A 35 -11.87 3.38 -3.53
CA MET A 35 -10.83 4.05 -4.31
C MET A 35 -11.18 5.51 -4.61
N GLU A 36 -12.41 5.78 -5.04
CA GLU A 36 -12.90 7.15 -5.24
C GLU A 36 -12.82 8.00 -3.96
N LYS A 37 -13.17 7.41 -2.81
CA LYS A 37 -13.11 8.09 -1.51
C LYS A 37 -11.69 8.34 -1.05
N PHE A 38 -10.77 7.39 -1.23
CA PHE A 38 -9.36 7.59 -0.94
C PHE A 38 -8.79 8.73 -1.78
N ALA A 39 -9.08 8.74 -3.08
CA ALA A 39 -8.59 9.80 -3.96
C ALA A 39 -9.14 11.19 -3.59
N ALA A 40 -10.45 11.28 -3.34
CA ALA A 40 -11.07 12.51 -2.87
C ALA A 40 -10.47 13.00 -1.54
N HIS A 41 -10.18 12.08 -0.61
CA HIS A 41 -9.58 12.42 0.67
C HIS A 41 -8.15 12.93 0.53
N LEU A 42 -7.31 12.26 -0.26
CA LEU A 42 -5.92 12.66 -0.51
C LEU A 42 -5.82 14.03 -1.19
N HIS A 43 -6.70 14.30 -2.16
CA HIS A 43 -6.80 15.64 -2.75
C HIS A 43 -7.20 16.71 -1.73
N GLU A 44 -8.08 16.39 -0.79
CA GLU A 44 -8.48 17.33 0.26
C GLU A 44 -7.36 17.56 1.28
N VAL A 45 -6.66 16.50 1.69
CA VAL A 45 -5.49 16.60 2.58
C VAL A 45 -4.43 17.48 1.93
N ARG A 46 -4.12 17.28 0.65
CA ARG A 46 -3.16 18.10 -0.11
C ARG A 46 -3.51 19.59 -0.11
N LYS A 47 -4.80 19.92 -0.12
CA LYS A 47 -5.29 21.32 -0.12
C LYS A 47 -5.29 21.95 1.27
N THR A 48 -5.44 21.15 2.32
CA THR A 48 -5.76 21.63 3.67
C THR A 48 -4.63 21.42 4.68
N SER A 49 -3.63 20.61 4.33
CA SER A 49 -2.49 20.25 5.17
C SER A 49 -1.21 20.16 4.35
N ASP A 50 -0.11 20.43 5.03
CA ASP A 50 1.28 20.22 4.58
C ASP A 50 1.71 18.75 4.57
N LEU A 51 0.88 17.81 5.06
CA LEU A 51 1.22 16.38 5.17
C LEU A 51 1.69 15.77 3.85
N LEU A 52 1.12 16.20 2.72
CA LEU A 52 1.42 15.68 1.39
C LEU A 52 2.23 16.67 0.53
N ASP A 53 2.95 17.62 1.15
CA ASP A 53 3.68 18.65 0.40
C ASP A 53 4.78 18.10 -0.50
N GLY A 54 5.46 17.04 -0.07
CA GLY A 54 6.48 16.34 -0.85
C GLY A 54 5.97 15.11 -1.61
N ALA A 55 4.68 14.79 -1.54
CA ALA A 55 4.11 13.67 -2.27
C ALA A 55 3.78 14.12 -3.71
N HIS A 56 4.64 13.80 -4.68
CA HIS A 56 4.33 13.97 -6.11
C HIS A 56 3.55 12.78 -6.68
N GLU A 57 4.01 11.58 -6.33
CA GLU A 57 3.43 10.29 -6.71
C GLU A 57 3.02 9.54 -5.45
N ILE A 58 1.74 9.18 -5.35
CA ILE A 58 1.24 8.28 -4.31
C ILE A 58 0.92 6.95 -4.95
N TYR A 59 1.44 5.88 -4.39
CA TYR A 59 1.21 4.49 -4.79
C TYR A 59 0.24 3.81 -3.84
N LEU A 60 -0.53 2.86 -4.35
CA LEU A 60 -1.35 1.96 -3.55
C LEU A 60 -0.64 0.61 -3.49
N ASP A 61 -0.09 0.26 -2.33
CA ASP A 61 0.66 -0.98 -2.15
C ASP A 61 -0.28 -2.19 -2.03
N SER A 62 -1.40 -2.03 -1.32
CA SER A 62 -2.42 -3.06 -1.15
C SER A 62 -3.75 -2.49 -0.69
N LEU A 63 -4.83 -3.17 -1.04
CA LEU A 63 -6.18 -2.88 -0.58
C LEU A 63 -6.74 -4.07 0.17
N THR A 64 -7.05 -3.91 1.46
CA THR A 64 -7.73 -4.93 2.27
C THR A 64 -9.21 -4.60 2.38
N GLU A 65 -10.08 -5.52 2.01
CA GLU A 65 -11.52 -5.49 2.25
C GLU A 65 -11.85 -6.31 3.51
N LEU A 66 -12.71 -5.77 4.36
CA LEU A 66 -13.32 -6.46 5.49
C LEU A 66 -14.84 -6.41 5.30
N GLU A 67 -15.48 -7.58 5.29
CA GLU A 67 -16.94 -7.68 5.09
C GLU A 67 -17.72 -6.89 6.17
N SER A 68 -17.19 -6.89 7.39
CA SER A 68 -17.78 -6.20 8.54
C SER A 68 -16.70 -5.76 9.54
N VAL A 69 -17.10 -5.01 10.56
CA VAL A 69 -16.20 -4.66 11.67
C VAL A 69 -15.77 -5.96 12.36
N PRO A 70 -14.48 -6.31 12.34
CA PRO A 70 -14.03 -7.60 12.86
C PRO A 70 -14.19 -7.63 14.39
N THR A 71 -14.69 -8.74 14.92
CA THR A 71 -14.82 -8.96 16.36
C THR A 71 -13.51 -9.40 17.00
N ASP A 72 -12.66 -10.05 16.21
CA ASP A 72 -11.33 -10.49 16.59
C ASP A 72 -10.27 -9.63 15.86
N PRO A 73 -9.08 -9.41 16.43
CA PRO A 73 -8.05 -8.59 15.78
C PRO A 73 -7.59 -9.18 14.44
N VAL A 74 -7.46 -8.34 13.42
CA VAL A 74 -6.97 -8.71 12.09
C VAL A 74 -5.72 -7.89 11.75
N ILE A 75 -4.65 -8.55 11.31
CA ILE A 75 -3.46 -7.88 10.78
C ILE A 75 -3.73 -7.51 9.32
N CYS A 76 -3.96 -6.22 9.06
CA CYS A 76 -4.29 -5.73 7.71
C CYS A 76 -3.04 -5.40 6.88
N GLN A 77 -1.90 -5.18 7.54
CA GLN A 77 -0.60 -5.02 6.90
C GLN A 77 0.50 -5.46 7.88
N TRP A 78 1.43 -6.26 7.39
CA TRP A 78 2.71 -6.49 8.04
C TRP A 78 3.82 -5.94 7.15
N GLN A 79 4.76 -5.22 7.77
CA GLN A 79 5.89 -4.66 7.06
C GLN A 79 7.16 -4.82 7.89
N LYS A 80 8.22 -5.27 7.23
CA LYS A 80 9.56 -5.39 7.79
C LYS A 80 10.51 -4.53 6.98
N ILE A 81 11.05 -3.51 7.64
CA ILE A 81 12.08 -2.64 7.06
C ILE A 81 13.46 -3.13 7.53
N VAL A 82 14.34 -3.39 6.59
CA VAL A 82 15.70 -3.88 6.81
C VAL A 82 16.70 -2.87 6.23
N PRO A 83 17.69 -2.43 7.02
CA PRO A 83 18.79 -1.62 6.48
C PRO A 83 19.59 -2.44 5.45
N ALA A 84 19.74 -1.93 4.24
CA ALA A 84 20.59 -2.48 3.19
C ALA A 84 21.86 -1.63 3.02
N MET A 85 22.84 -2.13 2.26
CA MET A 85 24.10 -1.42 2.00
C MET A 85 23.89 -0.06 1.32
N ASP A 86 22.89 0.03 0.43
CA ASP A 86 22.59 1.23 -0.38
C ASP A 86 21.22 1.86 -0.08
N GLY A 87 20.54 1.49 1.02
CA GLY A 87 19.23 2.08 1.34
C GLY A 87 18.40 1.29 2.36
N LEU A 88 17.09 1.43 2.26
CA LEU A 88 16.12 0.63 3.03
C LEU A 88 15.48 -0.40 2.10
N CYS A 89 15.51 -1.67 2.49
CA CYS A 89 14.72 -2.71 1.87
C CYS A 89 13.45 -2.93 2.71
N SER A 90 12.30 -3.05 2.06
CA SER A 90 11.03 -3.30 2.74
C SER A 90 10.37 -4.55 2.19
N ILE A 91 9.90 -5.42 3.08
CA ILE A 91 9.03 -6.55 2.75
C ILE A 91 7.66 -6.26 3.34
N THR A 92 6.61 -6.32 2.51
CA THR A 92 5.21 -6.10 2.89
C THR A 92 4.37 -7.35 2.65
N SER A 93 3.34 -7.55 3.46
CA SER A 93 2.34 -8.59 3.26
C SER A 93 0.98 -8.12 3.81
N ALA A 94 -0.05 -8.20 2.97
CA ALA A 94 -1.43 -7.95 3.36
C ALA A 94 -2.04 -9.25 3.90
N LEU A 95 -2.81 -9.15 4.99
CA LEU A 95 -3.48 -10.29 5.64
C LEU A 95 -2.59 -11.53 5.88
N PRO A 96 -1.36 -11.41 6.44
CA PRO A 96 -0.38 -12.50 6.52
C PRO A 96 -0.79 -13.70 7.40
N VAL A 97 -1.91 -13.58 8.11
CA VAL A 97 -2.43 -14.57 9.05
C VAL A 97 -3.90 -14.94 8.76
N ALA A 98 -4.48 -14.39 7.69
CA ALA A 98 -5.83 -14.74 7.30
C ALA A 98 -5.86 -16.19 6.78
N ASP A 99 -6.92 -16.91 7.13
CA ASP A 99 -7.20 -18.24 6.58
C ASP A 99 -7.77 -18.05 5.17
N GLU A 100 -7.30 -18.82 4.19
CA GLU A 100 -7.80 -18.75 2.81
C GLU A 100 -9.29 -19.08 2.72
N ASP A 101 -9.80 -19.87 3.67
CA ASP A 101 -11.22 -20.24 3.78
C ASP A 101 -12.07 -19.20 4.55
N SER A 102 -11.50 -18.08 4.98
CA SER A 102 -12.19 -17.05 5.76
C SER A 102 -12.76 -15.94 4.89
N ASP A 103 -14.09 -15.90 4.76
CA ASP A 103 -14.81 -14.81 4.07
C ASP A 103 -14.67 -13.44 4.76
N LEU A 104 -14.10 -13.35 5.96
CA LEU A 104 -14.04 -12.11 6.74
C LEU A 104 -13.24 -10.98 6.07
N ALA A 105 -12.14 -11.34 5.39
CA ALA A 105 -11.16 -10.37 4.92
C ALA A 105 -10.50 -10.83 3.62
N ASN A 106 -10.41 -9.94 2.63
CA ASN A 106 -9.76 -10.17 1.35
C ASN A 106 -8.70 -9.09 1.10
N ALA A 107 -7.62 -9.42 0.41
CA ALA A 107 -6.60 -8.46 0.01
C ALA A 107 -6.43 -8.47 -1.52
N TYR A 108 -6.31 -7.27 -2.08
CA TYR A 108 -6.05 -7.03 -3.49
C TYR A 108 -4.68 -6.36 -3.62
N ALA A 109 -3.88 -6.86 -4.56
CA ALA A 109 -2.63 -6.24 -4.99
C ALA A 109 -2.91 -5.33 -6.20
N TRP A 110 -2.14 -4.25 -6.32
CA TRP A 110 -2.27 -3.29 -7.41
C TRP A 110 -1.03 -3.36 -8.32
N GLY A 111 -1.17 -3.94 -9.50
CA GLY A 111 -0.09 -4.24 -10.46
C GLY A 111 -0.54 -5.28 -11.50
N ASP A 112 0.19 -5.44 -12.61
CA ASP A 112 -0.17 -6.36 -13.69
C ASP A 112 -0.33 -7.81 -13.18
N GLU A 113 -1.44 -8.46 -13.54
CA GLU A 113 -1.83 -9.81 -13.07
C GLU A 113 -0.92 -10.94 -13.59
N ASP A 114 0.14 -10.64 -14.34
CA ASP A 114 0.95 -11.60 -15.10
C ASP A 114 2.26 -12.04 -14.42
N ASP A 115 2.65 -11.45 -13.27
CA ASP A 115 3.82 -11.92 -12.53
C ASP A 115 3.40 -12.85 -11.38
N GLU A 116 3.55 -14.16 -11.64
CA GLU A 116 3.72 -15.14 -10.57
C GLU A 116 4.87 -14.64 -9.68
N HIS A 117 4.54 -14.02 -8.55
CA HIS A 117 5.54 -13.62 -7.54
C HIS A 117 6.29 -14.88 -7.11
N GLU A 118 7.43 -15.18 -7.73
CA GLU A 118 8.33 -16.20 -7.26
C GLU A 118 8.71 -15.82 -5.82
N HIS A 119 8.50 -16.75 -4.89
CA HIS A 119 8.99 -16.59 -3.53
C HIS A 119 10.52 -16.50 -3.58
N VAL A 120 11.04 -15.27 -3.56
CA VAL A 120 12.48 -15.03 -3.52
C VAL A 120 12.95 -15.26 -2.10
N ASP A 121 13.45 -16.47 -1.83
CA ASP A 121 14.00 -16.87 -0.53
C ASP A 121 15.32 -16.13 -0.21
N ASP A 122 15.96 -15.50 -1.20
CA ASP A 122 17.22 -14.77 -1.08
C ASP A 122 17.14 -13.36 -1.67
N LEU A 123 17.31 -12.34 -0.82
CA LEU A 123 17.26 -10.92 -1.20
C LEU A 123 18.43 -10.49 -2.11
N GLU A 124 19.47 -11.32 -2.25
CA GLU A 124 20.62 -11.05 -3.11
C GLU A 124 20.37 -11.41 -4.59
N GLU A 125 19.27 -12.10 -4.92
CA GLU A 125 18.93 -12.52 -6.30
C GLU A 125 17.87 -11.64 -6.97
N LEU A 126 17.33 -10.63 -6.28
CA LEU A 126 16.40 -9.66 -6.90
C LEU A 126 17.17 -8.80 -7.92
N ASP A 127 16.90 -9.01 -9.21
CA ASP A 127 17.32 -8.07 -10.25
C ASP A 127 16.55 -6.75 -10.06
N GLU A 128 17.26 -5.63 -9.96
CA GLU A 128 16.63 -4.30 -9.90
C GLU A 128 15.75 -4.04 -11.14
N ASP A 129 16.05 -4.71 -12.26
CA ASP A 129 15.29 -4.65 -13.51
C ASP A 129 14.02 -5.56 -13.51
N GLU A 130 13.83 -6.43 -12.50
CA GLU A 130 12.63 -7.27 -12.30
C GLU A 130 11.63 -6.68 -11.28
N LEU A 131 11.95 -5.54 -10.65
CA LEU A 131 10.94 -4.78 -9.90
C LEU A 131 9.94 -4.19 -10.90
N ALA A 132 8.76 -4.80 -10.98
CA ALA A 132 7.65 -4.30 -11.78
C ALA A 132 7.45 -2.80 -11.56
N GLU A 133 7.51 -2.01 -12.65
CA GLU A 133 7.23 -0.57 -12.61
C GLU A 133 5.76 -0.38 -12.19
N GLN A 134 5.53 -0.10 -10.90
CA GLN A 134 4.19 0.09 -10.38
C GLN A 134 3.62 1.44 -10.84
N GLU A 135 2.42 1.44 -11.42
CA GLU A 135 1.75 2.70 -11.78
C GLU A 135 1.29 3.45 -10.51
N PRO A 136 1.50 4.78 -10.43
CA PRO A 136 1.06 5.56 -9.28
C PRO A 136 -0.48 5.56 -9.19
N PHE A 137 -1.00 5.40 -7.98
CA PHE A 137 -2.43 5.54 -7.71
C PHE A 137 -2.90 6.98 -7.93
N LEU A 138 -2.06 7.96 -7.55
CA LEU A 138 -2.33 9.38 -7.71
C LEU A 138 -1.08 10.13 -8.14
N LEU A 139 -1.27 11.03 -9.10
CA LEU A 139 -0.29 12.00 -9.56
C LEU A 139 -0.78 13.40 -9.20
N PHE A 140 0.05 14.16 -8.49
CA PHE A 140 -0.20 15.58 -8.27
C PHE A 140 0.61 16.42 -9.27
N GLU A 141 -0.09 17.24 -10.06
CA GLU A 141 0.50 18.27 -10.94
C GLU A 141 1.10 19.45 -10.15
#